data_AF-A0A850IA47-F1
#
_entry.id   AF-A0A850IA47-F1
#
_cell.length_a   1.000
_cell.length_b   1.000
_cell.length_c   1.000
_cell.angle_alpha   90.00
_cell.angle_beta   90.00
_cell.angle_gamma   90.00
#
_symmetry.space_group_name_H-M   'P 1'
#
loop_
_entity.id
_entity.type
_entity.pdbx_description
1 polymer ?
#
loop_
_entity_poly.entity_id
_entity_poly.type
_entity_poly.pdbx_seq_one_letter_code
_entity_poly.pdbx_strand_id
1 'polypeptide(L)'
;MKPVTNAEPADYRGKRYDHTLRMIRARDILLEMAAGYFPSDSNRETARKLLDALKVYRNGRWDRDRAAPCPPQYAGYRLLFWALLTLHDHIPCDRMVRAAAARARQ
;
A
#
# COMPACT_ATOMS: atom_id res chain seq x y z
N MET A 1 13.25 -29.52 -41.74
CA MET A 1 13.07 -28.66 -40.55
C MET A 1 11.95 -27.67 -40.87
N LYS A 2 10.78 -27.78 -40.23
CA LYS A 2 9.69 -26.79 -40.35
C LYS A 2 9.61 -26.01 -39.03
N PRO A 3 9.63 -24.67 -39.01
CA PRO A 3 9.29 -23.95 -37.80
C PRO A 3 7.76 -24.01 -37.63
N VAL A 4 7.30 -24.61 -36.54
CA VAL A 4 5.90 -24.53 -36.12
C VAL A 4 5.82 -23.38 -35.13
N THR A 5 5.64 -22.15 -35.62
CA THR A 5 5.22 -21.02 -34.80
C THR A 5 3.70 -21.07 -34.66
N ASN A 6 3.22 -21.96 -33.77
CA ASN A 6 1.91 -21.80 -33.17
C ASN A 6 2.04 -20.70 -32.11
N ALA A 7 2.05 -19.44 -32.54
CA ALA A 7 1.78 -18.34 -31.64
C ALA A 7 0.28 -18.36 -31.36
N GLU A 8 -0.15 -19.16 -30.37
CA GLU A 8 -1.48 -18.98 -29.79
C GLU A 8 -1.62 -17.50 -29.41
N PRO A 9 -2.75 -16.83 -29.74
CA PRO A 9 -3.03 -15.54 -29.16
C PRO A 9 -3.14 -15.77 -27.66
N ALA A 10 -2.10 -15.39 -26.93
CA ALA A 10 -2.07 -15.59 -25.49
C ALA A 10 -3.25 -14.80 -24.91
N ASP A 11 -4.28 -15.54 -24.50
CA ASP A 11 -5.40 -14.94 -23.80
C ASP A 11 -4.90 -14.55 -22.41
N TYR A 12 -4.55 -13.26 -22.30
CA TYR A 12 -4.04 -12.65 -21.08
C TYR A 12 -5.18 -12.18 -20.15
N ARG A 13 -6.45 -12.45 -20.49
CA ARG A 13 -7.58 -12.07 -19.64
C ARG A 13 -7.50 -12.81 -18.30
N GLY A 14 -7.55 -12.06 -17.20
CA GLY A 14 -7.55 -12.60 -15.83
C GLY A 14 -6.18 -12.98 -15.26
N LYS A 15 -5.08 -12.90 -16.03
CA LYS A 15 -3.73 -13.18 -15.51
C LYS A 15 -3.08 -11.92 -14.96
N ARG A 16 -2.51 -12.02 -13.75
CA ARG A 16 -1.67 -10.95 -13.17
C ARG A 16 -0.26 -11.11 -13.71
N TYR A 17 0.27 -10.06 -14.33
CA TYR A 17 1.65 -10.01 -14.78
C TYR A 17 2.61 -9.95 -13.58
N ASP A 18 3.85 -10.42 -13.75
CA ASP A 18 4.88 -10.41 -12.70
C ASP A 18 5.13 -9.02 -12.11
N HIS A 19 5.02 -7.98 -12.93
CA HIS A 19 5.09 -6.60 -12.48
C HIS A 19 3.95 -6.28 -11.48
N THR A 20 2.71 -6.65 -11.80
CA THR A 20 1.55 -6.45 -10.94
C THR A 20 1.70 -7.20 -9.62
N LEU A 21 2.21 -8.43 -9.65
CA LEU A 21 2.46 -9.23 -8.43
C LEU A 21 3.53 -8.58 -7.55
N ARG A 22 4.60 -8.03 -8.13
CA ARG A 22 5.63 -7.27 -7.40
C ARG A 22 5.07 -6.02 -6.74
N MET A 23 4.23 -5.25 -7.44
CA MET A 23 3.57 -4.05 -6.88
C MET A 23 2.64 -4.42 -5.72
N ILE A 24 1.87 -5.50 -5.86
CA ILE A 24 1.01 -6.02 -4.79
C ILE A 24 1.84 -6.39 -3.55
N ARG A 25 2.95 -7.10 -3.74
CA ARG A 25 3.82 -7.52 -2.63
C ARG A 25 4.46 -6.31 -1.93
N ALA A 26 4.97 -5.35 -2.69
CA ALA A 26 5.55 -4.12 -2.14
C ALA A 26 4.52 -3.35 -1.31
N ARG A 27 3.28 -3.23 -1.81
CA ARG A 27 2.18 -2.56 -1.09
C ARG A 27 1.86 -3.27 0.23
N ASP A 28 1.74 -4.60 0.19
CA ASP A 28 1.42 -5.38 1.39
C ASP A 28 2.50 -5.21 2.47
N ILE A 29 3.78 -5.22 2.08
CA ILE A 29 4.92 -4.99 2.97
C ILE A 29 4.88 -3.57 3.58
N LEU A 30 4.58 -2.55 2.77
CA LEU A 30 4.44 -1.17 3.26
C LEU A 30 3.28 -1.02 4.24
N LEU A 31 2.14 -1.68 3.97
CA LEU A 31 0.98 -1.69 4.86
C LEU A 31 1.29 -2.37 6.19
N GLU A 32 2.05 -3.45 6.16
CA GLU A 32 2.48 -4.19 7.36
C GLU A 32 3.38 -3.33 8.24
N MET A 33 4.42 -2.71 7.66
CA MET A 33 5.28 -1.76 8.36
C MET A 33 4.48 -0.58 8.92
N ALA A 34 3.58 -0.01 8.12
CA ALA A 34 2.73 1.09 8.54
C ALA A 34 1.80 0.71 9.71
N ALA A 35 1.26 -0.51 9.72
CA ALA A 35 0.42 -1.01 10.80
C ALA A 35 1.18 -1.11 12.13
N GLY A 36 2.49 -1.39 12.10
CA GLY A 36 3.36 -1.42 13.28
C GLY A 36 3.42 -0.09 14.05
N TYR A 37 3.18 1.05 13.38
CA TYR A 37 3.12 2.37 14.04
C TYR A 37 1.80 2.64 14.75
N PHE A 38 0.78 1.80 14.57
CA PHE A 38 -0.54 1.95 15.19
C PHE A 38 -0.91 0.73 16.04
N PRO A 39 -0.15 0.43 17.10
CA PRO A 39 -0.46 -0.67 17.99
C PRO A 39 -1.84 -0.46 18.64
N SER A 40 -2.60 -1.55 18.72
CA SER A 40 -3.96 -1.57 19.27
C SER A 40 -4.32 -2.98 19.68
N ASP A 41 -5.39 -3.14 20.46
CA ASP A 41 -5.81 -4.47 20.91
C ASP A 41 -6.41 -5.31 19.77
N SER A 42 -6.97 -4.69 18.72
CA SER A 42 -7.57 -5.39 17.58
C SER A 42 -7.07 -4.93 16.21
N ASN A 43 -6.96 -5.88 15.26
CA ASN A 43 -6.62 -5.60 13.86
C ASN A 43 -7.57 -4.58 13.23
N ARG A 44 -8.84 -4.61 13.65
CA ARG A 44 -9.87 -3.67 13.22
C ARG A 44 -9.55 -2.25 13.67
N GLU A 45 -9.10 -2.09 14.91
CA GLU A 45 -8.76 -0.77 15.44
C GLU A 45 -7.43 -0.25 14.87
N THR A 46 -6.41 -1.10 14.75
CA THR A 46 -5.17 -0.77 14.02
C THR A 46 -5.48 -0.31 12.60
N ALA A 47 -6.33 -1.05 11.87
CA ALA A 47 -6.72 -0.68 10.52
C ALA A 47 -7.49 0.64 10.46
N ARG A 48 -8.41 0.89 11.41
CA ARG A 48 -9.12 2.17 11.51
C ARG A 48 -8.15 3.34 11.73
N LYS A 49 -7.26 3.23 12.72
CA LYS A 49 -6.25 4.25 13.03
C LYS A 49 -5.34 4.53 11.83
N LEU A 50 -4.86 3.49 11.17
CA LEU A 50 -4.02 3.62 9.97
C LEU A 50 -4.77 4.25 8.79
N LEU A 51 -6.02 3.84 8.53
CA LEU A 51 -6.84 4.43 7.46
C LEU A 51 -7.13 5.90 7.73
N ASP A 52 -7.46 6.26 8.96
CA ASP A 52 -7.73 7.65 9.32
C ASP A 52 -6.46 8.49 9.20
N ALA A 53 -5.29 7.96 9.60
CA ALA A 53 -4.01 8.61 9.38
C ALA A 53 -3.68 8.77 7.88
N LEU A 54 -3.94 7.75 7.05
CA LEU A 54 -3.75 7.81 5.59
C LEU A 54 -4.70 8.82 4.94
N LYS A 55 -5.96 8.90 5.39
CA LYS A 55 -6.92 9.92 4.93
C LYS A 55 -6.45 11.31 5.31
N VAL A 56 -6.06 11.53 6.55
CA VAL A 56 -5.51 12.82 7.01
C VAL A 56 -4.28 13.19 6.20
N TYR A 57 -3.37 12.26 5.97
CA TYR A 57 -2.16 12.48 5.18
C TYR A 57 -2.45 12.79 3.70
N ARG A 58 -3.37 12.05 3.07
CA ARG A 58 -3.77 12.27 1.68
C ARG A 58 -4.55 13.58 1.51
N ASN A 59 -5.54 13.82 2.36
CA ASN A 59 -6.35 15.03 2.36
C ASN A 59 -5.51 16.25 2.76
N GLY A 60 -4.46 16.02 3.53
CA GLY A 60 -3.52 17.03 3.99
C GLY A 60 -2.40 17.37 3.02
N ARG A 61 -2.38 16.88 1.75
CA ARG A 61 -1.48 17.30 0.64
C ARG A 61 -0.20 18.05 1.11
N TRP A 62 0.60 17.46 1.99
CA TRP A 62 1.62 18.15 2.82
C TRP A 62 2.86 18.57 2.03
N ASP A 63 2.76 18.55 0.71
CA ASP A 63 3.83 18.90 -0.21
C ASP A 63 3.27 19.38 -1.57
N ARG A 64 2.32 20.31 -1.57
CA ARG A 64 2.15 21.13 -2.78
C ARG A 64 3.14 22.29 -2.88
N ASP A 65 3.75 22.68 -1.75
CA ASP A 65 4.68 23.81 -1.69
C ASP A 65 6.10 23.47 -1.17
N ARG A 66 6.45 22.21 -0.88
CA ARG A 66 7.75 21.80 -0.25
C ARG A 66 8.15 22.52 1.04
N ALA A 67 7.39 23.52 1.50
CA ALA A 67 7.80 24.47 2.54
C ALA A 67 7.27 24.13 3.94
N ALA A 68 6.23 23.31 4.07
CA ALA A 68 5.65 22.99 5.38
C ALA A 68 6.32 21.74 5.99
N PRO A 69 6.93 21.84 7.19
CA PRO A 69 7.42 20.67 7.89
C PRO A 69 6.25 19.75 8.24
N CYS A 70 6.42 18.46 7.94
CA CYS A 70 5.48 17.42 8.35
C CYS A 70 5.26 17.52 9.87
N PRO A 71 4.01 17.53 10.36
CA PRO A 71 3.77 17.64 11.79
C PRO A 71 4.55 16.53 12.52
N PRO A 72 5.22 16.82 13.66
CA PRO A 72 6.17 15.91 14.30
C PRO A 72 5.61 14.51 14.56
N GLN A 73 4.30 14.43 14.84
CA GLN A 73 3.58 13.17 15.05
C GLN A 73 3.54 12.24 13.83
N TYR A 74 3.83 12.74 12.62
CA TYR A 74 3.84 12.00 11.36
C TYR A 74 5.24 11.76 10.81
N ALA A 75 6.29 12.34 11.42
CA ALA A 75 7.66 12.31 10.89
C ALA A 75 8.21 10.87 10.75
N GLY A 76 7.88 9.97 11.68
CA GLY A 76 8.39 8.59 11.71
C GLY A 76 7.85 7.67 10.61
N TYR A 77 6.69 7.99 10.02
CA TYR A 77 6.03 7.14 9.00
C TYR A 77 5.65 7.91 7.73
N ARG A 78 6.18 9.13 7.56
CA ARG A 78 5.99 9.95 6.35
C ARG A 78 6.45 9.23 5.09
N LEU A 79 7.66 8.65 5.09
CA LEU A 79 8.20 7.96 3.91
C LEU A 79 7.36 6.74 3.54
N LEU A 80 6.86 6.01 4.53
CA LEU A 80 5.97 4.87 4.36
C LEU A 80 4.65 5.28 3.70
N PHE A 81 4.00 6.33 4.20
CA PHE A 81 2.74 6.81 3.64
C PHE A 81 2.91 7.38 2.24
N TRP A 82 4.02 8.08 1.97
CA TRP A 82 4.35 8.58 0.64
C TRP A 82 4.58 7.43 -0.34
N ALA A 83 5.40 6.45 0.03
CA ALA A 83 5.66 5.27 -0.80
C ALA A 83 4.37 4.50 -1.09
N LEU A 84 3.51 4.32 -0.08
CA LEU A 84 2.25 3.60 -0.21
C LEU A 84 1.28 4.30 -1.17
N LEU A 85 1.15 5.63 -1.08
CA LEU A 85 0.29 6.41 -1.98
C LEU A 85 0.89 6.63 -3.37
N THR A 86 2.21 6.56 -3.52
CA THR A 86 2.89 6.61 -4.83
C THR A 86 2.77 5.28 -5.56
N LEU A 87 2.89 4.18 -4.82
CA LEU A 87 2.68 2.82 -5.34
C LEU A 87 1.21 2.55 -5.64
N HIS A 88 0.32 3.23 -4.91
CA HIS A 88 -1.12 3.06 -5.01
C HIS A 88 -1.80 4.42 -5.03
N ASP A 89 -2.23 4.87 -6.22
CA ASP A 89 -2.90 6.16 -6.45
C ASP A 89 -4.21 6.37 -5.64
N HIS A 90 -4.58 5.42 -4.77
CA HIS A 90 -5.68 5.53 -3.85
C HIS A 90 -5.38 4.95 -2.47
N ILE A 91 -6.17 5.39 -1.48
CA ILE A 91 -6.14 4.85 -0.13
C ILE A 91 -6.60 3.38 -0.21
N PRO A 92 -5.81 2.43 0.32
CA PRO A 92 -6.21 1.03 0.44
C PRO A 92 -7.56 0.85 1.11
N CYS A 93 -8.32 -0.16 0.69
CA CYS A 93 -9.58 -0.46 1.35
C CYS A 93 -9.36 -1.13 2.72
N ASP A 94 -10.36 -1.01 3.60
CA ASP A 94 -10.28 -1.53 4.97
C ASP A 94 -9.93 -3.03 5.06
N ARG A 95 -10.46 -3.85 4.14
CA ARG A 95 -10.11 -5.27 4.05
C ARG A 95 -8.62 -5.51 3.88
N MET A 96 -7.96 -4.73 3.03
CA MET A 96 -6.52 -4.86 2.76
C MET A 96 -5.70 -4.44 3.98
N VAL A 97 -6.07 -3.33 4.61
CA VAL A 97 -5.37 -2.83 5.80
C VAL A 97 -5.52 -3.79 6.97
N ARG A 98 -6.69 -4.40 7.16
CA ARG A 98 -6.89 -5.44 8.20
C ARG A 98 -6.05 -6.69 7.94
N ALA A 99 -5.97 -7.12 6.68
CA ALA A 99 -5.14 -8.27 6.32
C ALA A 99 -3.65 -8.01 6.61
N ALA A 100 -3.17 -6.79 6.30
CA ALA A 100 -1.80 -6.39 6.63
C ALA A 100 -1.57 -6.25 8.14
N ALA A 101 -2.51 -5.66 8.88
CA ALA A 101 -2.44 -5.56 10.34
C ALA A 101 -2.39 -6.94 11.02
N ALA A 102 -3.11 -7.92 10.47
CA ALA A 102 -3.06 -9.30 10.98
C ALA A 102 -1.71 -9.98 10.72
N ARG A 103 -1.02 -9.64 9.63
CA ARG A 103 0.33 -10.13 9.33
C ARG A 103 1.38 -9.48 10.23
N ALA A 104 1.25 -8.17 10.49
CA ALA A 104 2.18 -7.42 11.34
C ALA A 104 2.21 -7.87 12.82
N ARG A 105 1.27 -8.73 13.25
CA ARG A 105 1.22 -9.27 14.62
C ARG A 105 1.80 -10.68 14.76
N GLN A 106 2.13 -11.33 13.65
CA GLN A 106 2.76 -12.66 13.64
C GLN A 106 4.26 -12.51 13.83
#